data_AF-A0A919M2Q1-F1
#
_entry.id   AF-A0A919M2Q1-F1
#
_cell.length_a   1.000
_cell.length_b   1.000
_cell.length_c   1.000
_cell.angle_alpha   90.00
_cell.angle_beta   90.00
_cell.angle_gamma   90.00
#
_symmetry.space_group_name_H-M   'P 1'
#
loop_
_entity.id
_entity.type
_entity.pdbx_description
1 polymer ?
#
loop_
_entity_poly.entity_id
_entity_poly.type
_entity_poly.pdbx_seq_one_letter_code
_entity_poly.pdbx_strand_id
1 'polypeptide(L)'
;MTITLPSELTEPLSWIGLEWPEADEDQLQADGRAWIDHGTRMRAHADQATAAAREVWLNNEGATVEAFERWWNGEDGPGRHLADAATAAEIIGGALIAMAGVTIGLKTAFIAQLTALAFEVGQAIATATVTAGATLAEIPVWIGLTRVAIRKLIHEAMALIEREIAAMLRKAARMLEKAGAQKLAKTTMNGSRKTAFKGLMHDVENANVRSPFNGANFYSGRQPNDAGMREYAEKQVDGVRSLTLEMTPGGRRFDDMRLFEDGSPVGNDQAMDIWRRLSERYAQDASGEATAWTHNALPGSVWNTREKPALQLNPNITRIHEVDPF
;
A
#
# COMPACT_ATOMS: atom_id res chain seq x y z
N MET A 1 -19.24 18.18 29.02
CA MET A 1 -20.65 18.55 28.80
C MET A 1 -20.68 19.53 27.66
N THR A 2 -21.27 19.13 26.54
CA THR A 2 -21.52 19.95 25.36
C THR A 2 -22.31 21.19 25.75
N ILE A 3 -21.85 22.35 25.28
CA ILE A 3 -22.45 23.63 25.66
C ILE A 3 -23.67 23.88 24.77
N THR A 4 -24.85 23.94 25.39
CA THR A 4 -26.11 24.33 24.74
C THR A 4 -26.43 25.79 25.03
N LEU A 5 -27.20 26.42 24.13
CA LEU A 5 -27.72 27.76 24.37
C LEU A 5 -28.69 27.75 25.57
N PRO A 6 -28.47 28.57 26.62
CA PRO A 6 -29.47 28.78 27.66
C PRO A 6 -30.76 29.37 27.07
N SER A 7 -31.93 28.88 27.50
CA SER A 7 -33.23 29.29 26.95
C SER A 7 -33.49 30.80 27.04
N GLU A 8 -32.96 31.44 28.07
CA GLU A 8 -33.03 32.88 28.34
C GLU A 8 -32.31 33.70 27.27
N LEU A 9 -31.35 33.10 26.55
CA LEU A 9 -30.56 33.76 25.52
C LEU A 9 -31.10 33.52 24.10
N THR A 10 -32.16 32.71 23.95
CA THR A 10 -32.83 32.50 22.65
C THR A 10 -33.44 33.78 22.11
N GLU A 11 -34.04 34.60 22.97
CA GLU A 11 -34.61 35.88 22.57
C GLU A 11 -33.50 36.89 22.14
N PRO A 12 -32.45 37.15 22.94
CA PRO A 12 -31.28 37.93 22.51
C PRO A 12 -30.65 37.47 21.20
N LEU A 13 -30.56 36.15 20.98
CA LEU A 13 -30.04 35.58 19.74
C LEU A 13 -30.92 35.96 18.54
N SER A 14 -32.24 35.96 18.71
CA SER A 14 -33.19 36.32 17.64
C SER A 14 -33.03 37.79 17.20
N TRP A 15 -32.73 38.70 18.13
CA TRP A 15 -32.51 40.11 17.84
C TRP A 15 -31.30 40.33 16.93
N ILE A 16 -30.19 39.63 17.22
CA ILE A 16 -28.97 39.74 16.42
C ILE A 16 -29.07 38.95 15.11
N GLY A 17 -30.02 38.04 14.94
CA GLY A 17 -30.26 37.31 13.70
C GLY A 17 -29.05 36.47 13.26
N LEU A 18 -28.33 35.88 14.21
CA LEU A 18 -27.26 34.91 13.96
C LEU A 18 -27.70 33.52 14.43
N GLU A 19 -27.01 32.50 13.96
CA GLU A 19 -27.22 31.12 14.36
C GLU A 19 -26.25 30.71 15.46
N TRP A 20 -26.73 29.86 16.37
CA TRP A 20 -25.92 29.24 17.41
C TRP A 20 -25.10 28.09 16.81
N PRO A 21 -23.79 27.96 17.12
CA PRO A 21 -23.00 26.83 16.65
C PRO A 21 -23.43 25.52 17.33
N GLU A 22 -23.80 24.51 16.53
CA GLU A 22 -24.33 23.21 17.03
C GLU A 22 -23.25 22.11 17.19
N ALA A 23 -21.96 22.46 17.11
CA ALA A 23 -20.89 21.48 17.25
C ALA A 23 -20.92 20.79 18.63
N ASP A 24 -20.62 19.49 18.65
CA ASP A 24 -20.59 18.67 19.86
C ASP A 24 -19.15 18.54 20.39
N GLU A 25 -18.82 19.31 21.42
CA GLU A 25 -17.45 19.37 21.95
C GLU A 25 -17.06 18.11 22.73
N ASP A 26 -18.03 17.47 23.38
CA ASP A 26 -17.79 16.21 24.08
C ASP A 26 -17.48 15.10 23.07
N GLN A 27 -18.23 15.04 21.96
CA GLN A 27 -17.95 14.08 20.89
C GLN A 27 -16.58 14.34 20.24
N LEU A 28 -16.25 15.60 19.91
CA LEU A 28 -14.92 15.96 19.39
C LEU A 28 -13.79 15.55 20.34
N GLN A 29 -13.98 15.75 21.64
CA GLN A 29 -13.00 15.36 22.64
C GLN A 29 -12.90 13.84 22.79
N ALA A 30 -14.03 13.13 22.74
CA ALA A 30 -14.09 11.66 22.80
C ALA A 30 -13.39 11.03 21.59
N ASP A 31 -13.69 11.50 20.38
CA ASP A 31 -13.04 11.05 19.15
C ASP A 31 -11.54 11.36 19.18
N GLY A 32 -11.17 12.55 19.64
CA GLY A 32 -9.78 12.94 19.79
C GLY A 32 -8.98 11.98 20.70
N ARG A 33 -9.56 11.60 21.85
CA ARG A 33 -8.97 10.61 22.76
C ARG A 33 -8.90 9.23 22.11
N ALA A 34 -9.95 8.79 21.45
CA ALA A 34 -9.98 7.49 20.76
C ALA A 34 -8.86 7.37 19.70
N TRP A 35 -8.60 8.45 18.95
CA TRP A 35 -7.51 8.54 17.98
C TRP A 35 -6.12 8.51 18.63
N ILE A 36 -5.91 9.23 19.74
CA ILE A 36 -4.66 9.20 20.49
C ILE A 36 -4.39 7.80 21.06
N ASP A 37 -5.41 7.16 21.65
CA ASP A 37 -5.31 5.81 22.18
C ASP A 37 -5.00 4.80 21.06
N HIS A 38 -5.61 4.98 19.89
CA HIS A 38 -5.31 4.17 18.72
C HIS A 38 -3.86 4.35 18.25
N GLY A 39 -3.39 5.59 18.12
CA GLY A 39 -2.00 5.90 17.78
C GLY A 39 -1.01 5.29 18.77
N THR A 40 -1.31 5.34 20.07
CA THR A 40 -0.50 4.72 21.12
C THR A 40 -0.41 3.19 20.96
N ARG A 41 -1.53 2.51 20.66
CA ARG A 41 -1.52 1.07 20.37
C ARG A 41 -0.75 0.75 19.10
N MET A 42 -0.91 1.54 18.04
CA MET A 42 -0.15 1.38 16.80
C MET A 42 1.35 1.54 17.02
N ARG A 43 1.76 2.53 17.83
CA ARG A 43 3.15 2.74 18.23
C ARG A 43 3.73 1.51 18.89
N ALA A 44 3.03 0.96 19.89
CA ALA A 44 3.47 -0.23 20.59
C ALA A 44 3.67 -1.43 19.64
N HIS A 45 2.76 -1.62 18.68
CA HIS A 45 2.92 -2.64 17.64
C HIS A 45 4.08 -2.35 16.68
N ALA A 46 4.30 -1.09 16.31
CA ALA A 46 5.43 -0.67 15.47
C ALA A 46 6.77 -0.95 16.16
N ASP A 47 6.86 -0.66 17.46
CA ASP A 47 8.05 -0.89 18.28
C ASP A 47 8.32 -2.39 18.43
N GLN A 48 7.28 -3.20 18.69
CA GLN A 48 7.38 -4.66 18.73
C GLN A 48 7.85 -5.24 17.39
N ALA A 49 7.27 -4.78 16.27
CA ALA A 49 7.66 -5.22 14.94
C ALA A 49 9.13 -4.86 14.63
N THR A 50 9.55 -3.65 15.02
CA THR A 50 10.93 -3.20 14.86
C THR A 50 11.89 -4.00 15.73
N ALA A 51 11.52 -4.33 16.96
CA ALA A 51 12.32 -5.19 17.83
C ALA A 51 12.49 -6.60 17.25
N ALA A 52 11.40 -7.21 16.77
CA ALA A 52 11.44 -8.53 16.14
C ALA A 52 12.28 -8.51 14.85
N ALA A 53 12.13 -7.48 14.01
CA ALA A 53 12.97 -7.33 12.82
C ALA A 53 14.45 -7.19 13.20
N ARG A 54 14.74 -6.44 14.26
CA ARG A 54 16.10 -6.24 14.77
C ARG A 54 16.74 -7.52 15.28
N GLU A 55 16.00 -8.40 15.95
CA GLU A 55 16.50 -9.71 16.33
C GLU A 55 16.96 -10.53 15.11
N VAL A 56 16.25 -10.43 13.98
CA VAL A 56 16.63 -11.14 12.75
C VAL A 56 18.01 -10.70 12.27
N TRP A 57 18.31 -9.40 12.20
CA TRP A 57 19.62 -8.97 11.69
C TRP A 57 20.74 -8.90 12.73
N LEU A 58 20.42 -8.93 14.02
CA LEU A 58 21.44 -9.07 15.07
C LEU A 58 21.92 -10.52 15.23
N ASN A 59 21.04 -11.50 15.02
CA ASN A 59 21.35 -12.91 15.25
C ASN A 59 21.72 -13.67 13.97
N ASN A 60 21.70 -13.01 12.80
CA ASN A 60 22.04 -13.62 11.52
C ASN A 60 23.05 -12.74 10.78
N GLU A 61 23.90 -13.36 9.97
CA GLU A 61 24.90 -12.67 9.15
C GLU A 61 24.70 -12.99 7.66
N GLY A 62 25.12 -12.08 6.78
CA GLY A 62 25.15 -12.29 5.33
C GLY A 62 24.30 -11.31 4.53
N ALA A 63 24.53 -11.29 3.21
CA ALA A 63 24.01 -10.27 2.30
C ALA A 63 22.47 -10.14 2.29
N THR A 64 21.74 -11.23 2.54
CA THR A 64 20.27 -11.22 2.63
C THR A 64 19.78 -10.46 3.86
N VAL A 65 20.46 -10.63 5.00
CA VAL A 65 20.13 -9.99 6.27
C VAL A 65 20.43 -8.49 6.19
N GLU A 66 21.57 -8.12 5.63
CA GLU A 66 21.92 -6.72 5.36
C GLU A 66 20.95 -6.05 4.38
N ALA A 67 20.43 -6.79 3.40
CA ALA A 67 19.42 -6.28 2.47
C ALA A 67 18.07 -6.08 3.17
N PHE A 68 17.69 -6.98 4.08
CA PHE A 68 16.50 -6.85 4.90
C PHE A 68 16.59 -5.65 5.85
N GLU A 69 17.72 -5.46 6.55
CA GLU A 69 17.95 -4.30 7.41
C GLU A 69 17.83 -2.98 6.62
N ARG A 70 18.48 -2.91 5.45
CA ARG A 70 18.39 -1.72 4.57
C ARG A 70 16.99 -1.46 4.06
N TRP A 71 16.24 -2.50 3.72
CA TRP A 71 14.83 -2.37 3.31
C TRP A 71 13.95 -1.92 4.47
N TRP A 72 14.12 -2.51 5.66
CA TRP A 72 13.36 -2.16 6.86
C TRP A 72 13.53 -0.70 7.25
N ASN A 73 14.78 -0.24 7.26
CA ASN A 73 15.19 1.11 7.68
C ASN A 73 15.21 2.14 6.53
N GLY A 74 14.84 1.74 5.31
CA GLY A 74 14.79 2.64 4.16
C GLY A 74 13.77 3.78 4.35
N GLU A 75 13.86 4.84 3.54
CA GLU A 75 12.92 5.96 3.59
C GLU A 75 11.46 5.55 3.36
N ASP A 76 11.26 4.58 2.47
CA ASP A 76 9.96 3.92 2.20
C ASP A 76 9.87 2.54 2.90
N GLY A 77 10.58 2.36 4.02
CA GLY A 77 10.66 1.10 4.76
C GLY A 77 9.48 0.88 5.72
N PRO A 78 9.09 -0.38 6.01
CA PRO A 78 8.00 -0.70 6.94
C PRO A 78 8.17 -0.07 8.32
N GLY A 79 9.38 -0.06 8.88
CA GLY A 79 9.62 0.47 10.22
C GLY A 79 9.21 1.95 10.33
N ARG A 80 9.58 2.75 9.32
CA ARG A 80 9.23 4.17 9.25
C ARG A 80 7.74 4.38 8.98
N HIS A 81 7.14 3.60 8.08
CA HIS A 81 5.71 3.73 7.78
C HIS A 81 4.81 3.38 8.96
N LEU A 82 5.14 2.36 9.74
CA LEU A 82 4.41 2.02 10.96
C LEU A 82 4.49 3.15 11.99
N ALA A 83 5.68 3.74 12.15
CA ALA A 83 5.88 4.89 13.02
C ALA A 83 5.15 6.15 12.52
N ASP A 84 5.15 6.41 11.21
CA ASP A 84 4.45 7.54 10.60
C ASP A 84 2.93 7.40 10.76
N ALA A 85 2.39 6.18 10.60
CA ALA A 85 0.96 5.92 10.77
C ALA A 85 0.50 6.14 12.22
N ALA A 86 1.28 5.67 13.21
CA ALA A 86 1.01 5.94 14.63
C ALA A 86 1.03 7.45 14.94
N THR A 87 2.03 8.16 14.42
CA THR A 87 2.16 9.62 14.60
C THR A 87 0.99 10.37 13.96
N ALA A 88 0.54 9.93 12.79
CA ALA A 88 -0.59 10.54 12.09
C ALA A 88 -1.88 10.40 12.90
N ALA A 89 -2.14 9.23 13.49
CA ALA A 89 -3.28 8.99 14.36
C ALA A 89 -3.26 9.91 15.60
N GLU A 90 -2.11 10.08 16.24
CA GLU A 90 -1.92 11.00 17.37
C GLU A 90 -2.19 12.46 16.97
N ILE A 91 -1.71 12.89 15.79
CA ILE A 91 -1.95 14.25 15.26
C ILE A 91 -3.44 14.48 14.98
N ILE A 92 -4.14 13.51 14.38
CA ILE A 92 -5.59 13.60 14.14
C ILE A 92 -6.32 13.78 15.47
N GLY A 93 -5.97 12.97 16.47
CA GLY A 93 -6.59 13.07 17.79
C GLY A 93 -6.34 14.42 18.47
N GLY A 94 -5.11 14.92 18.41
CA GLY A 94 -4.75 16.26 18.91
C GLY A 94 -5.51 17.38 18.20
N ALA A 95 -5.70 17.28 16.88
CA ALA A 95 -6.46 18.25 16.09
C ALA A 95 -7.95 18.29 16.48
N LEU A 96 -8.57 17.13 16.77
CA LEU A 96 -9.95 17.04 17.24
C LEU A 96 -10.13 17.66 18.64
N ILE A 97 -9.19 17.41 19.56
CA ILE A 97 -9.21 18.03 20.89
C ILE A 97 -9.03 19.55 20.79
N ALA A 98 -8.14 20.02 19.92
CA ALA A 98 -7.97 21.45 19.67
C ALA A 98 -9.26 22.08 19.10
N MET A 99 -9.93 21.40 18.18
CA MET A 99 -11.21 21.85 17.62
C MET A 99 -12.29 21.96 18.71
N ALA A 100 -12.38 20.97 19.61
CA ALA A 100 -13.27 21.04 20.78
C ALA A 100 -12.97 22.29 21.64
N GLY A 101 -11.69 22.55 21.94
CA GLY A 101 -11.28 23.71 22.73
C GLY A 101 -11.66 25.06 22.09
N VAL A 102 -11.48 25.19 20.77
CA VAL A 102 -11.87 26.39 20.02
C VAL A 102 -13.38 26.60 20.07
N THR A 103 -14.16 25.53 19.90
CA THR A 103 -15.62 25.59 19.95
C THR A 103 -16.13 25.96 21.35
N ILE A 104 -15.56 25.38 22.41
CA ILE A 104 -15.86 25.77 23.80
C ILE A 104 -15.61 27.26 24.02
N GLY A 105 -14.45 27.75 23.58
CA GLY A 105 -14.08 29.17 23.68
C GLY A 105 -15.06 30.07 22.95
N LEU A 106 -15.41 29.71 21.70
CA LEU A 106 -16.38 30.44 20.88
C LEU A 106 -17.75 30.48 21.56
N LYS A 107 -18.31 29.34 21.95
CA LYS A 107 -19.63 29.26 22.60
C LYS A 107 -19.69 30.03 23.91
N THR A 108 -18.64 29.95 24.73
CA THR A 108 -18.54 30.69 25.99
C THR A 108 -18.55 32.20 25.74
N ALA A 109 -17.75 32.67 24.79
CA ALA A 109 -17.71 34.08 24.41
C ALA A 109 -19.04 34.54 23.79
N PHE A 110 -19.69 33.69 22.98
CA PHE A 110 -21.00 33.95 22.40
C PHE A 110 -22.06 34.14 23.48
N ILE A 111 -22.15 33.22 24.46
CA ILE A 111 -23.05 33.33 25.62
C ILE A 111 -22.80 34.62 26.40
N ALA A 112 -21.54 34.97 26.65
CA ALA A 112 -21.18 36.20 27.36
C ALA A 112 -21.69 37.46 26.63
N GLN A 113 -21.56 37.52 25.31
CA GLN A 113 -22.04 38.65 24.49
C GLN A 113 -23.57 38.76 24.48
N LEU A 114 -24.28 37.62 24.37
CA LEU A 114 -25.74 37.61 24.46
C LEU A 114 -26.26 38.01 25.84
N THR A 115 -25.55 37.60 26.90
CA THR A 115 -25.89 37.95 28.28
C THR A 115 -25.73 39.44 28.54
N ALA A 116 -24.64 40.02 28.05
CA ALA A 116 -24.41 41.47 28.11
C ALA A 116 -25.51 42.24 27.36
N LEU A 117 -25.83 41.83 26.13
CA LEU A 117 -26.90 42.45 25.35
C LEU A 117 -28.27 42.36 26.05
N ALA A 118 -28.61 41.19 26.60
CA ALA A 118 -29.86 40.99 27.33
C ALA A 118 -29.98 41.96 28.53
N PHE A 119 -28.87 42.13 29.26
CA PHE A 119 -28.81 43.06 30.38
C PHE A 119 -28.95 44.53 29.94
N GLU A 120 -28.24 44.94 28.88
CA GLU A 120 -28.32 46.30 28.31
C GLU A 120 -29.73 46.63 27.84
N VAL A 121 -30.38 45.72 27.12
CA VAL A 121 -31.77 45.89 26.65
C VAL A 121 -32.76 45.93 27.83
N GLY A 122 -32.60 45.05 28.81
CA GLY A 122 -33.43 45.05 30.01
C GLY A 122 -33.34 46.36 30.80
N GLN A 123 -32.14 46.92 30.95
CA GLN A 123 -31.90 48.22 31.59
C GLN A 123 -32.53 49.38 30.79
N ALA A 124 -32.37 49.36 29.45
CA ALA A 124 -32.95 50.38 28.58
C ALA A 124 -34.49 50.41 28.70
N ILE A 125 -35.14 49.23 28.80
CA ILE A 125 -36.59 49.11 29.01
C ILE A 125 -36.98 49.56 30.41
N ALA A 126 -36.26 49.12 31.46
CA ALA A 126 -36.56 49.48 32.84
C ALA A 126 -36.49 50.98 33.11
N THR A 127 -35.59 51.70 32.42
CA THR A 127 -35.40 53.15 32.57
C THR A 127 -36.20 53.98 31.57
N ALA A 128 -36.92 53.35 30.63
CA ALA A 128 -37.59 54.02 29.52
C ALA A 128 -38.61 55.08 29.97
N THR A 129 -39.35 54.84 31.05
CA THR A 129 -40.35 55.82 31.55
C THR A 129 -39.70 57.07 32.11
N VAL A 130 -38.56 56.92 32.82
CA VAL A 130 -37.82 58.01 33.44
C VAL A 130 -37.08 58.84 32.40
N THR A 131 -36.60 58.20 31.33
CA THR A 131 -35.88 58.84 30.21
C THR A 131 -36.79 59.29 29.07
N ALA A 132 -38.12 59.26 29.28
CA ALA A 132 -39.12 59.57 28.25
C ALA A 132 -38.93 58.79 26.93
N GLY A 133 -38.44 57.56 27.02
CA GLY A 133 -38.21 56.65 25.89
C GLY A 133 -36.87 56.84 25.19
N ALA A 134 -36.02 57.77 25.61
CA ALA A 134 -34.74 58.04 24.95
C ALA A 134 -33.79 56.84 24.94
N THR A 135 -33.74 56.07 26.03
CA THR A 135 -32.88 54.86 26.15
C THR A 135 -33.28 53.74 25.20
N LEU A 136 -34.55 53.68 24.78
CA LEU A 136 -35.01 52.68 23.81
C LEU A 136 -34.39 52.89 22.42
N ALA A 137 -34.00 54.13 22.08
CA ALA A 137 -33.36 54.44 20.79
C ALA A 137 -31.93 53.88 20.68
N GLU A 138 -31.30 53.51 21.81
CA GLU A 138 -29.96 52.92 21.84
C GLU A 138 -29.97 51.41 21.54
N ILE A 139 -31.11 50.73 21.75
CA ILE A 139 -31.24 49.27 21.58
C ILE A 139 -30.75 48.78 20.20
N PRO A 140 -31.12 49.39 19.06
CA PRO A 140 -30.62 48.98 17.75
C PRO A 140 -29.10 49.10 17.61
N VAL A 141 -28.48 50.06 18.31
CA VAL A 141 -27.02 50.25 18.31
C VAL A 141 -26.36 49.08 19.03
N TRP A 142 -26.82 48.72 20.23
CA TRP A 142 -26.31 47.59 20.99
C TRP A 142 -26.44 46.27 20.21
N ILE A 143 -27.62 45.99 19.63
CA ILE A 143 -27.84 44.82 18.77
C ILE A 143 -26.82 44.78 17.61
N GLY A 144 -26.59 45.93 16.96
CA GLY A 144 -25.61 46.05 15.87
C GLY A 144 -24.18 45.76 16.32
N LEU A 145 -23.76 46.31 17.47
CA LEU A 145 -22.44 46.09 18.05
C LEU A 145 -22.22 44.63 18.45
N THR A 146 -23.18 44.02 19.14
CA THR A 146 -23.13 42.60 19.53
C THR A 146 -23.06 41.69 18.31
N ARG A 147 -23.85 41.97 17.27
CA ARG A 147 -23.79 41.24 15.99
C ARG A 147 -22.39 41.30 15.37
N VAL A 148 -21.75 42.47 15.36
CA VAL A 148 -20.37 42.62 14.83
C VAL A 148 -19.36 41.88 15.70
N ALA A 149 -19.46 42.00 17.02
CA ALA A 149 -18.57 41.32 17.97
C ALA A 149 -18.64 39.79 17.81
N ILE A 150 -19.85 39.22 17.74
CA ILE A 150 -20.03 37.78 17.56
C ILE A 150 -19.53 37.32 16.19
N ARG A 151 -19.83 38.06 15.10
CA ARG A 151 -19.27 37.75 13.78
C ARG A 151 -17.75 37.75 13.77
N LYS A 152 -17.13 38.67 14.51
CA LYS A 152 -15.66 38.69 14.67
C LYS A 152 -15.16 37.45 15.39
N LEU A 153 -15.81 37.05 16.50
CA LEU A 153 -15.46 35.82 17.23
C LEU A 153 -15.56 34.57 16.35
N ILE A 154 -16.64 34.45 15.56
CA ILE A 154 -16.82 33.34 14.62
C ILE A 154 -15.70 33.31 13.59
N HIS A 155 -15.37 34.46 12.97
CA HIS A 155 -14.28 34.53 12.00
C HIS A 155 -12.91 34.19 12.61
N GLU A 156 -12.62 34.65 13.83
CA GLU A 156 -11.37 34.34 14.52
C GLU A 156 -11.26 32.84 14.83
N ALA A 157 -12.35 32.23 15.31
CA ALA A 157 -12.42 30.79 15.56
C ALA A 157 -12.23 29.97 14.27
N MET A 158 -12.93 30.34 13.19
CA MET A 158 -12.79 29.69 11.88
C MET A 158 -11.37 29.84 11.34
N ALA A 159 -10.79 31.04 11.42
CA ALA A 159 -9.42 31.28 10.95
C ALA A 159 -8.39 30.43 11.70
N LEU A 160 -8.56 30.24 13.02
CA LEU A 160 -7.69 29.38 13.80
C LEU A 160 -7.85 27.89 13.38
N ILE A 161 -9.09 27.44 13.17
CA ILE A 161 -9.36 26.08 12.66
C ILE A 161 -8.70 25.87 11.28
N GLU A 162 -8.85 26.80 10.35
CA GLU A 162 -8.30 26.67 9.00
C GLU A 162 -6.77 26.74 8.95
N ARG A 163 -6.17 27.58 9.80
CA ARG A 163 -4.72 27.80 9.79
C ARG A 163 -3.97 26.72 10.54
N GLU A 164 -4.41 26.39 11.75
CA GLU A 164 -3.66 25.52 12.65
C GLU A 164 -4.18 24.08 12.53
N ILE A 165 -5.47 23.89 12.75
CA ILE A 165 -6.07 22.56 12.85
C ILE A 165 -6.09 21.86 11.50
N ALA A 166 -6.52 22.53 10.43
CA ALA A 166 -6.50 21.93 9.10
C ALA A 166 -5.07 21.66 8.61
N ALA A 167 -4.08 22.46 9.01
CA ALA A 167 -2.68 22.18 8.68
C ALA A 167 -2.16 20.91 9.37
N MET A 168 -2.52 20.68 10.64
CA MET A 168 -2.24 19.44 11.36
C MET A 168 -2.87 18.24 10.66
N LEU A 169 -4.17 18.32 10.31
CA LEU A 169 -4.87 17.23 9.61
C LEU A 169 -4.26 16.93 8.23
N ARG A 170 -3.90 17.96 7.45
CA ARG A 170 -3.20 17.77 6.17
C ARG A 170 -1.83 17.13 6.34
N LYS A 171 -1.12 17.44 7.43
CA LYS A 171 0.16 16.78 7.74
C LYS A 171 -0.06 15.29 8.05
N ALA A 172 -1.05 14.96 8.88
CA ALA A 172 -1.40 13.59 9.18
C ALA A 172 -1.82 12.80 7.93
N ALA A 173 -2.65 13.39 7.07
CA ALA A 173 -3.06 12.78 5.81
C ALA A 173 -1.86 12.43 4.91
N ARG A 174 -0.87 13.33 4.78
CA ARG A 174 0.35 13.06 4.02
C ARG A 174 1.21 11.94 4.63
N MET A 175 1.23 11.82 5.95
CA MET A 175 1.93 10.73 6.64
C MET A 175 1.25 9.39 6.36
N LEU A 176 -0.09 9.35 6.40
CA LEU A 176 -0.88 8.15 6.07
C LEU A 176 -0.78 7.75 4.60
N GLU A 177 -0.78 8.72 3.68
CA GLU A 177 -0.59 8.48 2.25
C GLU A 177 0.77 7.81 1.98
N LYS A 178 1.83 8.33 2.61
CA LYS A 178 3.16 7.72 2.54
C LYS A 178 3.19 6.34 3.20
N ALA A 179 2.54 6.19 4.34
CA ALA A 179 2.40 4.91 5.03
C ALA A 179 1.47 3.90 4.32
N GLY A 180 0.81 4.31 3.24
CA GLY A 180 -0.14 3.50 2.48
C GLY A 180 0.47 2.19 2.00
N ALA A 181 0.02 1.10 2.62
CA ALA A 181 0.44 -0.29 2.42
C ALA A 181 0.49 -0.75 0.96
N GLN A 182 -0.15 -0.07 0.02
CA GLN A 182 -0.15 -0.44 -1.40
C GLN A 182 1.19 -0.18 -2.09
N LYS A 183 1.88 0.92 -1.78
CA LYS A 183 3.21 1.21 -2.33
C LYS A 183 4.27 0.34 -1.67
N LEU A 184 4.14 0.12 -0.35
CA LEU A 184 4.99 -0.79 0.40
C LEU A 184 4.79 -2.24 -0.06
N ALA A 185 3.55 -2.73 -0.19
CA ALA A 185 3.25 -4.07 -0.68
C ALA A 185 3.73 -4.27 -2.12
N LYS A 186 3.49 -3.31 -3.02
CA LYS A 186 3.95 -3.42 -4.42
C LYS A 186 5.49 -3.43 -4.51
N THR A 187 6.16 -2.57 -3.76
CA THR A 187 7.63 -2.50 -3.72
C THR A 187 8.24 -3.74 -3.07
N THR A 188 7.64 -4.22 -1.97
CA THR A 188 8.07 -5.42 -1.24
C THR A 188 7.85 -6.69 -2.07
N MET A 189 6.68 -6.83 -2.70
CA MET A 189 6.38 -7.95 -3.61
C MET A 189 7.33 -7.96 -4.81
N ASN A 190 7.60 -6.81 -5.43
CA ASN A 190 8.55 -6.74 -6.54
C ASN A 190 9.99 -7.06 -6.12
N GLY A 191 10.41 -6.58 -4.94
CA GLY A 191 11.72 -6.93 -4.36
C GLY A 191 11.84 -8.43 -4.10
N SER A 192 10.83 -9.02 -3.44
CA SER A 192 10.78 -10.46 -3.14
C SER A 192 10.78 -11.31 -4.42
N ARG A 193 10.01 -10.90 -5.43
CA ARG A 193 9.94 -11.58 -6.73
C ARG A 193 11.26 -11.51 -7.49
N LYS A 194 11.97 -10.38 -7.43
CA LYS A 194 13.30 -10.22 -8.03
C LYS A 194 14.34 -11.13 -7.35
N THR A 195 14.28 -11.25 -6.02
CA THR A 195 15.15 -12.16 -5.26
C THR A 195 14.84 -13.62 -5.58
N ALA A 196 13.56 -14.02 -5.61
CA ALA A 196 13.14 -15.37 -5.98
C ALA A 196 13.59 -15.73 -7.40
N PHE A 197 13.39 -14.83 -8.37
CA PHE A 197 13.88 -15.01 -9.73
C PHE A 197 15.39 -15.20 -9.79
N LYS A 198 16.17 -14.38 -9.08
CA LYS A 198 17.63 -14.52 -9.04
C LYS A 198 18.06 -15.87 -8.43
N GLY A 199 17.38 -16.31 -7.37
CA GLY A 199 17.62 -17.62 -6.75
C GLY A 199 17.32 -18.77 -7.70
N LEU A 200 16.16 -18.73 -8.37
CA LEU A 200 15.79 -19.75 -9.36
C LEU A 200 16.74 -19.76 -10.56
N MET A 201 17.20 -18.61 -11.04
CA MET A 201 18.21 -18.54 -12.09
C MET A 201 19.55 -19.14 -11.65
N HIS A 202 19.97 -18.91 -10.41
CA HIS A 202 21.15 -19.59 -9.85
C HIS A 202 20.94 -21.12 -9.78
N ASP A 203 19.75 -21.56 -9.39
CA ASP A 203 19.41 -22.99 -9.38
C ASP A 203 19.39 -23.59 -10.79
N VAL A 204 18.93 -22.83 -11.80
CA VAL A 204 18.99 -23.23 -13.21
C VAL A 204 20.42 -23.49 -13.61
N GLU A 205 21.39 -22.63 -13.25
CA GLU A 205 22.79 -22.83 -13.61
C GLU A 205 23.42 -24.09 -12.98
N ASN A 206 22.90 -24.52 -11.84
CA ASN A 206 23.40 -25.70 -11.10
C ASN A 206 22.57 -26.96 -11.33
N ALA A 207 21.46 -26.87 -12.08
CA ALA A 207 20.56 -28.00 -12.30
C ALA A 207 21.23 -29.11 -13.12
N ASN A 208 21.04 -30.37 -12.71
CA ASN A 208 21.46 -31.50 -13.52
C ASN A 208 20.43 -31.76 -14.62
N VAL A 209 20.69 -31.22 -15.81
CA VAL A 209 19.85 -31.38 -17.00
C VAL A 209 20.50 -32.30 -18.03
N ARG A 210 21.45 -33.17 -17.67
CA ARG A 210 22.15 -33.99 -18.68
C ARG A 210 21.24 -35.06 -19.27
N SER A 211 21.28 -35.20 -20.59
CA SER A 211 20.74 -36.38 -21.29
C SER A 211 21.81 -37.48 -21.39
N PRO A 212 21.40 -38.74 -21.63
CA PRO A 212 22.29 -39.77 -22.15
C PRO A 212 22.88 -39.37 -23.52
N PHE A 213 23.99 -40.01 -23.90
CA PHE A 213 24.56 -39.92 -25.24
C PHE A 213 23.55 -40.41 -26.29
N ASN A 214 23.35 -39.64 -27.37
CA ASN A 214 22.29 -39.87 -28.38
C ASN A 214 20.85 -39.85 -27.82
N GLY A 215 20.65 -39.30 -26.62
CA GLY A 215 19.39 -39.41 -25.89
C GLY A 215 18.57 -38.12 -25.79
N ALA A 216 19.09 -36.99 -26.25
CA ALA A 216 18.45 -35.69 -26.04
C ALA A 216 17.24 -35.50 -26.98
N ASN A 217 16.04 -35.43 -26.40
CA ASN A 217 14.81 -35.14 -27.14
C ASN A 217 14.21 -33.78 -26.77
N PHE A 218 13.77 -33.03 -27.78
CA PHE A 218 13.16 -31.71 -27.70
C PHE A 218 11.80 -31.73 -28.39
N TYR A 219 10.98 -30.71 -28.14
CA TYR A 219 9.67 -30.58 -28.78
C TYR A 219 9.24 -29.13 -28.93
N SER A 220 8.44 -28.83 -29.95
CA SER A 220 7.87 -27.49 -30.12
C SER A 220 6.62 -27.49 -30.98
N GLY A 221 5.71 -26.56 -30.69
CA GLY A 221 4.44 -26.43 -31.39
C GLY A 221 3.34 -27.30 -30.80
N ARG A 222 2.37 -27.67 -31.62
CA ARG A 222 1.14 -28.38 -31.20
C ARG A 222 0.81 -29.48 -32.19
N GLN A 223 0.16 -30.53 -31.72
CA GLN A 223 -0.36 -31.62 -32.55
C GLN A 223 -1.62 -31.17 -33.32
N PRO A 224 -2.07 -31.91 -34.36
CA PRO A 224 -3.27 -31.57 -35.14
C PRO A 224 -4.57 -31.47 -34.31
N ASN A 225 -4.62 -32.16 -33.16
CA ASN A 225 -5.74 -32.10 -32.21
C ASN A 225 -5.58 -30.97 -31.16
N ASP A 226 -4.66 -30.03 -31.38
CA ASP A 226 -4.30 -28.91 -30.49
C ASP A 226 -3.63 -29.32 -29.16
N ALA A 227 -3.30 -30.60 -28.96
CA ALA A 227 -2.50 -31.03 -27.81
C ALA A 227 -1.06 -30.52 -27.90
N GLY A 228 -0.40 -30.30 -26.76
CA GLY A 228 0.99 -29.85 -26.73
C GLY A 228 1.93 -30.88 -27.36
N MET A 229 2.97 -30.41 -28.06
CA MET A 229 3.94 -31.34 -28.68
C MET A 229 4.71 -32.18 -27.65
N ARG A 230 4.77 -31.72 -26.39
CA ARG A 230 5.31 -32.46 -25.23
C ARG A 230 4.72 -33.87 -25.13
N GLU A 231 3.39 -33.99 -25.18
CA GLU A 231 2.72 -35.28 -25.00
C GLU A 231 3.10 -36.32 -26.05
N TYR A 232 3.42 -35.88 -27.28
CA TYR A 232 3.89 -36.76 -28.32
C TYR A 232 5.35 -37.14 -28.08
N ALA A 233 6.21 -36.16 -27.81
CA ALA A 233 7.65 -36.36 -27.64
C ALA A 233 7.96 -37.28 -26.45
N GLU A 234 7.26 -37.10 -25.32
CA GLU A 234 7.44 -37.93 -24.13
C GLU A 234 7.04 -39.41 -24.36
N LYS A 235 6.21 -39.72 -25.36
CA LYS A 235 5.90 -41.10 -25.76
C LYS A 235 6.98 -41.75 -26.61
N GLN A 236 7.88 -40.97 -27.21
CA GLN A 236 8.98 -41.47 -28.05
C GLN A 236 10.22 -41.85 -27.25
N VAL A 237 10.23 -41.56 -25.95
CA VAL A 237 11.38 -41.71 -25.08
C VAL A 237 11.11 -42.69 -23.95
N ASP A 238 12.15 -43.39 -23.48
CA ASP A 238 12.04 -44.39 -22.42
C ASP A 238 12.43 -43.84 -21.03
N GLY A 239 12.92 -42.60 -20.96
CA GLY A 239 13.38 -41.93 -19.74
C GLY A 239 14.74 -42.42 -19.23
N VAL A 240 15.38 -43.37 -19.93
CA VAL A 240 16.64 -44.02 -19.50
C VAL A 240 17.74 -43.83 -20.54
N ARG A 241 17.47 -44.17 -21.79
CA ARG A 241 18.37 -44.03 -22.94
C ARG A 241 18.08 -42.77 -23.74
N SER A 242 16.82 -42.36 -23.75
CA SER A 242 16.38 -41.10 -24.33
C SER A 242 15.38 -40.44 -23.38
N LEU A 243 15.36 -39.10 -23.37
CA LEU A 243 14.51 -38.35 -22.45
C LEU A 243 14.25 -36.93 -22.98
N THR A 244 13.22 -36.27 -22.44
CA THR A 244 13.00 -34.82 -22.58
C THR A 244 13.58 -34.06 -21.38
N LEU A 245 13.69 -32.73 -21.48
CA LEU A 245 14.22 -31.89 -20.40
C LEU A 245 13.57 -32.19 -19.06
N GLU A 246 12.24 -32.28 -19.01
CA GLU A 246 11.43 -32.44 -17.80
C GLU A 246 11.64 -33.82 -17.13
N MET A 247 12.16 -34.79 -17.86
CA MET A 247 12.50 -36.10 -17.32
C MET A 247 13.86 -36.12 -16.60
N THR A 248 14.73 -35.12 -16.84
CA THR A 248 16.00 -34.96 -16.12
C THR A 248 15.77 -34.62 -14.65
N PRO A 249 16.71 -34.91 -13.73
CA PRO A 249 16.57 -34.52 -12.33
C PRO A 249 16.36 -33.01 -12.14
N GLY A 250 17.06 -32.19 -12.93
CA GLY A 250 16.95 -30.74 -12.94
C GLY A 250 15.60 -30.27 -13.51
N GLY A 251 15.24 -30.73 -14.70
CA GLY A 251 13.99 -30.36 -15.35
C GLY A 251 12.77 -30.74 -14.53
N ARG A 252 12.73 -31.95 -13.96
CA ARG A 252 11.63 -32.40 -13.10
C ARG A 252 11.43 -31.49 -11.89
N ARG A 253 12.53 -31.10 -11.24
CA ARG A 253 12.48 -30.17 -10.11
C ARG A 253 11.85 -28.83 -10.49
N PHE A 254 12.07 -28.32 -11.70
CA PHE A 254 11.44 -27.08 -12.18
C PHE A 254 10.01 -27.29 -12.69
N ASP A 255 9.69 -28.44 -13.26
CA ASP A 255 8.34 -28.84 -13.65
C ASP A 255 7.41 -28.92 -12.42
N ASP A 256 7.89 -29.53 -11.33
CA ASP A 256 7.19 -29.64 -10.05
C ASP A 256 6.90 -28.28 -9.39
N MET A 257 7.68 -27.23 -9.72
CA MET A 257 7.47 -25.87 -9.18
C MET A 257 6.27 -25.16 -9.79
N ARG A 258 5.74 -25.62 -10.93
CA ARG A 258 4.54 -25.07 -11.58
C ARG A 258 4.58 -23.55 -11.73
N LEU A 259 5.70 -23.03 -12.26
CA LEU A 259 6.03 -21.59 -12.26
C LEU A 259 5.05 -20.68 -13.03
N PHE A 260 4.14 -21.24 -13.83
CA PHE A 260 3.10 -20.53 -14.56
C PHE A 260 1.72 -20.57 -13.89
N GLU A 261 1.58 -21.30 -12.78
CA GLU A 261 0.33 -21.40 -12.03
C GLU A 261 0.21 -20.29 -10.97
N ASP A 262 -1.03 -20.08 -10.49
CA ASP A 262 -1.32 -19.18 -9.39
C ASP A 262 -0.58 -19.63 -8.13
N GLY A 263 0.14 -18.70 -7.49
CA GLY A 263 1.00 -18.98 -6.34
C GLY A 263 2.49 -19.11 -6.67
N SER A 264 2.88 -19.00 -7.95
CA SER A 264 4.28 -18.94 -8.36
C SER A 264 5.04 -17.80 -7.67
N PRO A 265 6.29 -18.04 -7.21
CA PRO A 265 7.12 -17.00 -6.60
C PRO A 265 7.64 -15.96 -7.63
N VAL A 266 7.40 -16.18 -8.92
CA VAL A 266 7.82 -15.33 -10.05
C VAL A 266 6.65 -14.99 -10.98
N GLY A 267 6.79 -13.95 -11.79
CA GLY A 267 5.81 -13.65 -12.84
C GLY A 267 6.00 -14.53 -14.09
N ASN A 268 4.99 -14.59 -14.96
CA ASN A 268 5.02 -15.44 -16.17
C ASN A 268 6.22 -15.15 -17.09
N ASP A 269 6.61 -13.89 -17.27
CA ASP A 269 7.78 -13.53 -18.08
C ASP A 269 9.08 -14.08 -17.47
N GLN A 270 9.21 -13.99 -16.15
CA GLN A 270 10.35 -14.54 -15.40
C GLN A 270 10.36 -16.06 -15.41
N ALA A 271 9.19 -16.71 -15.28
CA ALA A 271 9.05 -18.14 -15.43
C ALA A 271 9.49 -18.60 -16.83
N MET A 272 9.09 -17.87 -17.88
CA MET A 272 9.52 -18.13 -19.25
C MET A 272 11.03 -17.98 -19.41
N ASP A 273 11.65 -16.97 -18.81
CA ASP A 273 13.12 -16.80 -18.87
C ASP A 273 13.88 -17.90 -18.11
N ILE A 274 13.35 -18.38 -16.98
CA ILE A 274 13.87 -19.55 -16.26
C ILE A 274 13.86 -20.78 -17.18
N TRP A 275 12.70 -21.08 -17.79
CA TRP A 275 12.56 -22.24 -18.68
C TRP A 275 13.42 -22.12 -19.94
N ARG A 276 13.51 -20.93 -20.55
CA ARG A 276 14.41 -20.67 -21.69
C ARG A 276 15.86 -20.99 -21.36
N ARG A 277 16.35 -20.55 -20.20
CA ARG A 277 17.74 -20.81 -19.81
C ARG A 277 17.96 -22.28 -19.47
N LEU A 278 17.00 -22.93 -18.81
CA LEU A 278 17.07 -24.36 -18.48
C LEU A 278 17.10 -25.23 -19.75
N SER A 279 16.23 -24.94 -20.72
CA SER A 279 16.22 -25.54 -22.06
C SER A 279 17.51 -25.32 -22.84
N GLU A 280 18.07 -24.11 -22.79
CA GLU A 280 19.35 -23.81 -23.42
C GLU A 280 20.48 -24.66 -22.80
N ARG A 281 20.52 -24.79 -21.47
CA ARG A 281 21.50 -25.66 -20.78
C ARG A 281 21.32 -27.12 -21.17
N TYR A 282 20.09 -27.59 -21.32
CA TYR A 282 19.81 -28.94 -21.77
C TYR A 282 20.39 -29.23 -23.17
N ALA A 283 20.24 -28.28 -24.10
CA ALA A 283 20.89 -28.33 -25.41
C ALA A 283 22.42 -28.25 -25.36
N GLN A 284 22.98 -27.46 -24.44
CA GLN A 284 24.43 -27.33 -24.25
C GLN A 284 25.07 -28.60 -23.64
N ASP A 285 24.35 -29.31 -22.79
CA ASP A 285 24.82 -30.55 -22.13
C ASP A 285 24.59 -31.81 -22.98
N ALA A 286 23.76 -31.73 -24.03
CA ALA A 286 23.50 -32.83 -24.93
C ALA A 286 24.77 -33.28 -25.70
N SER A 287 24.81 -34.55 -26.09
CA SER A 287 25.95 -35.12 -26.83
C SER A 287 25.52 -36.23 -27.77
N GLY A 288 26.24 -36.36 -28.89
CA GLY A 288 25.91 -37.27 -29.98
C GLY A 288 24.76 -36.74 -30.83
N GLU A 289 23.74 -37.55 -31.04
CA GLU A 289 22.55 -37.17 -31.80
C GLU A 289 21.46 -36.58 -30.91
N ALA A 290 20.82 -35.51 -31.37
CA ALA A 290 19.65 -34.90 -30.74
C ALA A 290 18.45 -34.97 -31.68
N THR A 291 17.26 -35.18 -31.12
CA THR A 291 16.00 -35.25 -31.88
C THR A 291 15.03 -34.18 -31.39
N ALA A 292 14.38 -33.48 -32.32
CA ALA A 292 13.34 -32.51 -32.02
C ALA A 292 12.07 -32.87 -32.77
N TRP A 293 10.99 -33.00 -32.03
CA TRP A 293 9.67 -33.29 -32.55
C TRP A 293 8.89 -31.97 -32.69
N THR A 294 8.67 -31.52 -33.92
CA THR A 294 8.11 -30.18 -34.16
C THR A 294 6.94 -30.23 -35.12
N HIS A 295 5.84 -29.56 -34.80
CA HIS A 295 4.73 -29.34 -35.73
C HIS A 295 4.19 -27.92 -35.55
N ASN A 296 4.23 -27.11 -36.61
CA ASN A 296 3.84 -25.69 -36.58
C ASN A 296 4.51 -24.88 -35.44
N ALA A 297 5.80 -25.13 -35.18
CA ALA A 297 6.55 -24.44 -34.15
C ALA A 297 6.65 -22.93 -34.45
N LEU A 298 6.20 -22.09 -33.51
CA LEU A 298 6.25 -20.63 -33.67
C LEU A 298 7.70 -20.13 -33.81
N PRO A 299 7.96 -19.08 -34.62
CA PRO A 299 9.29 -18.49 -34.74
C PRO A 299 9.91 -18.05 -33.40
N GLY A 300 9.08 -17.59 -32.46
CA GLY A 300 9.50 -17.19 -31.11
C GLY A 300 9.54 -18.30 -30.07
N SER A 301 9.39 -19.57 -30.46
CA SER A 301 9.40 -20.71 -29.52
C SER A 301 10.78 -20.92 -28.89
N VAL A 302 10.81 -21.59 -27.73
CA VAL A 302 12.06 -21.92 -27.01
C VAL A 302 12.98 -22.76 -27.90
N TRP A 303 12.42 -23.71 -28.65
CA TRP A 303 13.13 -24.48 -29.65
C TRP A 303 13.88 -23.61 -30.65
N ASN A 304 13.17 -22.70 -31.33
CA ASN A 304 13.75 -21.88 -32.39
C ASN A 304 14.72 -20.80 -31.86
N THR A 305 14.50 -20.31 -30.65
CA THR A 305 15.24 -19.15 -30.12
C THR A 305 16.36 -19.50 -29.15
N ARG A 306 16.36 -20.69 -28.55
CA ARG A 306 17.32 -21.11 -27.52
C ARG A 306 17.93 -22.47 -27.82
N GLU A 307 17.11 -23.51 -27.94
CA GLU A 307 17.58 -24.90 -27.98
C GLU A 307 18.31 -25.23 -29.28
N LYS A 308 17.69 -24.96 -30.44
CA LYS A 308 18.29 -25.24 -31.75
C LYS A 308 19.60 -24.47 -31.99
N PRO A 309 19.69 -23.15 -31.71
CA PRO A 309 20.96 -22.44 -31.77
C PRO A 309 22.03 -23.01 -30.83
N ALA A 310 21.65 -23.40 -29.60
CA ALA A 310 22.58 -23.98 -28.64
C ALA A 310 23.12 -25.35 -29.11
N LEU A 311 22.26 -26.21 -29.68
CA LEU A 311 22.68 -27.48 -30.28
C LEU A 311 23.64 -27.27 -31.46
N GLN A 312 23.38 -26.28 -32.31
CA GLN A 312 24.24 -25.96 -33.47
C GLN A 312 25.64 -25.47 -33.06
N LEU A 313 25.75 -24.85 -31.89
CA LEU A 313 27.03 -24.36 -31.33
C LEU A 313 27.72 -25.40 -30.44
N ASN A 314 27.05 -26.49 -30.07
CA ASN A 314 27.57 -27.50 -29.17
C ASN A 314 28.50 -28.47 -29.94
N PRO A 315 29.83 -28.48 -29.65
CA PRO A 315 30.79 -29.32 -30.39
C PRO A 315 30.61 -30.83 -30.12
N ASN A 316 29.84 -31.21 -29.10
CA ASN A 316 29.56 -32.60 -28.79
C ASN A 316 28.37 -33.15 -29.58
N ILE A 317 27.63 -32.30 -30.31
CA ILE A 317 26.52 -32.72 -31.18
C ILE A 317 27.06 -33.12 -32.55
N THR A 318 26.70 -34.31 -33.00
CA THR A 318 27.09 -34.85 -34.32
C THR A 318 25.98 -34.70 -35.36
N ARG A 319 24.71 -34.71 -34.92
CA ARG A 319 23.54 -34.56 -35.79
C ARG A 319 22.32 -34.07 -35.00
N ILE A 320 21.52 -33.21 -35.64
CA ILE A 320 20.22 -32.76 -35.15
C ILE A 320 19.15 -33.28 -36.10
N HIS A 321 18.22 -34.08 -35.59
CA HIS A 321 17.06 -34.57 -36.32
C HIS A 321 15.86 -33.73 -35.97
N GLU A 322 15.39 -32.89 -36.88
CA GLU A 322 14.13 -32.17 -36.72
C GLU A 322 13.06 -32.90 -37.53
N VAL A 323 12.05 -33.43 -36.83
CA VAL A 323 11.05 -34.32 -37.39
C VAL A 323 9.67 -33.73 -37.17
N ASP A 324 8.92 -33.55 -38.26
CA ASP A 324 7.48 -33.32 -38.22
C ASP A 324 6.77 -34.68 -38.36
N PRO A 325 6.10 -35.18 -37.31
CA PRO A 325 5.44 -36.48 -37.35
C PRO A 325 4.05 -36.44 -38.02
N PHE A 326 3.59 -35.29 -38.53
CA PHE A 326 2.26 -35.10 -39.11
C PHE A 326 2.28 -34.53 -40.53
#